data_AF-A0A965ZE20-F1
#
_entry.id   AF-A0A965ZE20-F1
#
_cell.length_a   1.000
_cell.length_b   1.000
_cell.length_c   1.000
_cell.angle_alpha   90.00
_cell.angle_beta   90.00
_cell.angle_gamma   90.00
#
_symmetry.space_group_name_H-M   'P 1'
#
loop_
_entity.id
_entity.type
_entity.pdbx_description
1 polymer ?
#
loop_
_entity_poly.entity_id
_entity_poly.type
_entity_poly.pdbx_seq_one_letter_code
_entity_poly.pdbx_strand_id
1 'polypeptide(L)'
;MNSKLFKLLLAFALFGIALGFFGILYEGVVYGPKMLGNSPARMVFWKDFYLVISPMIYYLPWNPLGMVTTIIAYIIARRRVLIFRKRLLYAILLQELSFIITVYIVKGIDMKTAFTDISQYANLIPHKTMLFNFLSIVRILASGTAMICLFQANLENAADNKLQERKPYSL
;
A
#
# COMPACT_ATOMS: atom_id res chain seq x y z
N MET A 1 21.94 -15.99 -13.64
CA MET A 1 20.75 -15.96 -12.75
C MET A 1 19.51 -16.18 -13.60
N ASN A 2 18.54 -16.97 -13.15
CA ASN A 2 17.38 -17.31 -13.96
C ASN A 2 16.49 -16.06 -14.15
N SER A 3 16.61 -15.38 -15.30
CA SER A 3 15.91 -14.11 -15.58
C SER A 3 14.39 -14.24 -15.43
N LYS A 4 13.87 -15.46 -15.64
CA LYS A 4 12.46 -15.82 -15.45
C LYS A 4 12.00 -15.68 -14.00
N LEU A 5 12.76 -16.19 -13.04
CA LEU A 5 12.41 -16.11 -11.61
C LEU A 5 12.34 -14.65 -11.16
N PHE A 6 13.29 -13.82 -11.59
CA PHE A 6 13.31 -12.42 -11.22
C PHE A 6 12.13 -11.63 -11.80
N LYS A 7 11.77 -11.90 -13.06
CA LYS A 7 10.58 -11.32 -13.69
C LYS A 7 9.30 -11.72 -12.95
N LEU A 8 9.21 -12.99 -12.51
CA LEU A 8 8.08 -13.48 -11.73
C LEU A 8 7.98 -12.75 -10.38
N LEU A 9 9.10 -12.55 -9.69
CA LEU A 9 9.14 -11.81 -8.42
C LEU A 9 8.67 -10.36 -8.60
N LEU A 10 9.16 -9.66 -9.62
CA LEU A 10 8.73 -8.28 -9.90
C LEU A 10 7.24 -8.20 -10.27
N ALA A 11 6.75 -9.14 -11.08
CA ALA A 11 5.34 -9.20 -11.46
C ALA A 11 4.44 -9.48 -10.25
N PHE A 12 4.83 -10.43 -9.40
CA PHE A 12 4.10 -10.76 -8.19
C PHE A 12 4.14 -9.60 -7.17
N ALA A 13 5.29 -8.95 -7.00
CA ALA A 13 5.42 -7.76 -6.16
C ALA A 13 4.49 -6.63 -6.64
N LEU A 14 4.50 -6.34 -7.94
CA LEU A 14 3.63 -5.33 -8.54
C LEU A 14 2.15 -5.68 -8.35
N PHE A 15 1.77 -6.95 -8.59
CA PHE A 15 0.41 -7.43 -8.39
C PHE A 15 -0.05 -7.29 -6.94
N GLY A 16 0.76 -7.75 -5.97
CA GLY A 16 0.42 -7.70 -4.56
C GLY A 16 0.28 -6.27 -4.03
N ILE A 17 1.20 -5.38 -4.43
CA ILE A 17 1.13 -3.96 -4.06
C ILE A 17 -0.03 -3.24 -4.76
N ALA A 18 -0.34 -3.58 -6.02
CA ALA A 18 -1.50 -3.04 -6.72
C ALA A 18 -2.81 -3.44 -6.04
N LEU A 19 -2.98 -4.71 -5.66
CA LEU A 19 -4.15 -5.15 -4.90
C LEU A 19 -4.27 -4.42 -3.55
N GLY A 20 -3.16 -4.27 -2.83
CA GLY A 20 -3.11 -3.49 -1.60
C GLY A 20 -3.52 -2.03 -1.81
N PHE A 21 -2.98 -1.40 -2.86
CA PHE A 21 -3.33 -0.04 -3.26
C PHE A 21 -4.82 0.12 -3.55
N PHE A 22 -5.42 -0.78 -4.34
CA PHE A 22 -6.85 -0.72 -4.63
C PHE A 22 -7.72 -0.92 -3.40
N GLY A 23 -7.30 -1.78 -2.45
CA GLY A 23 -7.97 -1.90 -1.16
C GLY A 23 -7.96 -0.58 -0.38
N ILE A 24 -6.80 0.08 -0.30
CA ILE A 24 -6.64 1.39 0.36
C ILE A 24 -7.46 2.48 -0.36
N LEU A 25 -7.44 2.49 -1.70
CA LEU A 25 -8.17 3.46 -2.51
C LEU A 25 -9.68 3.28 -2.34
N TYR A 26 -10.17 2.04 -2.32
CA TYR A 26 -11.57 1.72 -2.03
C TYR A 26 -11.97 2.28 -0.66
N GLU A 27 -11.14 2.10 0.37
CA GLU A 27 -11.39 2.66 1.70
C GLU A 27 -11.52 4.19 1.65
N GLY A 28 -10.57 4.87 1.00
CA GLY A 28 -10.56 6.32 0.90
C GLY A 28 -11.75 6.89 0.11
N VAL A 29 -12.14 6.23 -0.99
CA VAL A 29 -13.19 6.74 -1.89
C VAL A 29 -14.59 6.35 -1.42
N VAL A 30 -14.77 5.14 -0.88
CA VAL A 30 -16.09 4.63 -0.49
C VAL A 30 -16.42 4.97 0.97
N TYR A 31 -15.43 4.93 1.86
CA TYR A 31 -15.66 5.22 3.28
C TYR A 31 -15.28 6.66 3.66
N GLY A 32 -14.28 7.27 3.02
CA GLY A 32 -13.90 8.67 3.29
C GLY A 32 -15.07 9.67 3.25
N PRO A 33 -15.90 9.69 2.18
CA PRO A 33 -17.06 10.58 2.11
C PRO A 33 -18.11 10.33 3.19
N LYS A 34 -18.23 9.07 3.66
CA LYS A 34 -19.12 8.70 4.77
C LYS A 34 -18.58 9.23 6.10
N MET A 35 -17.27 9.41 6.23
CA MET A 35 -16.66 9.90 7.46
C MET A 35 -16.72 11.43 7.62
N LEU A 36 -16.80 12.21 6.53
CA LEU A 36 -16.78 13.68 6.56
C LEU A 36 -18.00 14.39 7.18
N GLY A 37 -19.02 13.66 7.65
CA GLY A 37 -20.26 14.25 8.18
C GLY A 37 -20.44 14.05 9.69
N ASN A 38 -20.77 15.12 10.42
CA ASN A 38 -20.89 15.12 11.89
C ASN A 38 -22.28 14.68 12.43
N SER A 39 -23.12 14.00 11.65
CA SER A 39 -24.47 13.64 12.10
C SER A 39 -24.48 12.37 12.98
N PRO A 40 -25.43 12.21 13.93
CA PRO A 40 -25.58 11.01 14.76
C PRO A 40 -25.68 9.70 13.95
N ALA A 41 -26.36 9.71 12.81
CA ALA A 41 -26.48 8.54 11.92
C ALA A 41 -25.12 8.07 11.36
N ARG A 42 -24.13 8.97 11.27
CA ARG A 42 -22.77 8.64 10.83
C ARG A 42 -21.85 8.26 11.98
N MET A 43 -22.21 8.61 13.21
CA MET A 43 -21.55 8.06 14.40
C MET A 43 -21.83 6.55 14.49
N VAL A 44 -23.03 6.09 14.12
CA VAL A 44 -23.33 4.64 14.00
C VAL A 44 -22.46 3.94 12.94
N PHE A 45 -22.14 4.59 11.82
CA PHE A 45 -21.24 4.01 10.81
C PHE A 45 -19.84 3.67 11.37
N TRP A 46 -19.30 4.50 12.28
CA TRP A 46 -18.04 4.21 12.95
C TRP A 46 -18.11 2.98 13.87
N LYS A 47 -19.30 2.67 14.39
CA LYS A 47 -19.56 1.52 15.28
C LYS A 47 -19.50 0.24 14.47
N ASP A 48 -20.12 0.31 13.30
CA ASP A 48 -20.35 -0.83 12.43
C ASP A 48 -19.22 -1.03 11.42
N PHE A 49 -18.23 -0.12 11.39
CA PHE A 49 -17.11 -0.15 10.45
C PHE A 49 -16.35 -1.49 10.45
N TYR A 50 -16.25 -2.16 11.61
CA TYR A 50 -15.65 -3.50 11.74
C TYR A 50 -16.66 -4.66 11.70
N LEU A 51 -17.96 -4.38 11.82
CA LEU A 51 -19.02 -5.40 11.72
C LEU A 51 -19.38 -5.72 10.28
N VAL A 52 -19.19 -4.76 9.36
CA VAL A 52 -19.36 -4.99 7.93
C VAL A 52 -18.14 -5.75 7.40
N ILE A 53 -18.36 -6.95 6.85
CA ILE A 53 -17.35 -7.67 6.07
C ILE A 53 -16.95 -6.77 4.90
N SER A 54 -15.87 -6.03 5.09
CA SER A 54 -15.37 -5.10 4.09
C SER A 54 -14.68 -5.89 2.97
N PRO A 55 -14.92 -5.54 1.69
CA PRO A 55 -14.14 -6.08 0.58
C PRO A 55 -12.62 -5.95 0.78
N MET A 56 -12.17 -5.02 1.63
CA MET A 56 -10.77 -4.87 2.02
C MET A 56 -10.11 -6.15 2.55
N ILE A 57 -10.88 -7.05 3.17
CA ILE A 57 -10.33 -8.30 3.71
C ILE A 57 -9.69 -9.16 2.61
N TYR A 58 -10.17 -9.06 1.37
CA TYR A 58 -9.61 -9.75 0.22
C TYR A 58 -8.32 -9.11 -0.31
N TYR A 59 -8.08 -7.84 -0.01
CA TYR A 59 -6.92 -7.08 -0.49
C TYR A 59 -5.78 -6.99 0.55
N LEU A 60 -6.13 -7.06 1.83
CA LEU A 60 -5.19 -6.87 2.96
C LEU A 60 -3.98 -7.85 2.94
N PRO A 61 -4.15 -9.16 2.67
CA PRO A 61 -3.04 -10.11 2.71
C PRO A 61 -2.02 -9.92 1.57
N TRP A 62 -2.44 -9.35 0.44
CA TRP A 62 -1.59 -9.23 -0.75
C TRP A 62 -0.51 -8.17 -0.61
N ASN A 63 -0.79 -7.13 0.17
CA ASN A 63 0.15 -6.06 0.44
C ASN A 63 1.45 -6.56 1.11
N PRO A 64 1.42 -7.24 2.28
CA PRO A 64 2.64 -7.77 2.91
C PRO A 64 3.32 -8.83 2.05
N LEU A 65 2.58 -9.65 1.28
CA LEU A 65 3.18 -10.59 0.33
C LEU A 65 3.94 -9.87 -0.79
N GLY A 66 3.37 -8.81 -1.35
CA GLY A 66 4.03 -7.97 -2.36
C GLY A 66 5.27 -7.28 -1.82
N MET A 67 5.22 -6.81 -0.57
CA MET A 67 6.36 -6.20 0.13
C MET A 67 7.50 -7.20 0.35
N VAL A 68 7.21 -8.38 0.93
CA VAL A 68 8.21 -9.45 1.11
C VAL A 68 8.86 -9.83 -0.22
N THR A 69 8.05 -9.95 -1.27
CA THR A 69 8.56 -10.25 -2.62
C THR A 69 9.47 -9.14 -3.16
N THR A 70 9.15 -7.87 -2.89
CA THR A 70 9.99 -6.73 -3.25
C THR A 70 11.33 -6.75 -2.50
N ILE A 71 11.32 -7.10 -1.21
CA ILE A 71 12.53 -7.26 -0.40
C ILE A 71 13.41 -8.38 -0.96
N ILE A 72 12.81 -9.53 -1.29
CA ILE A 72 13.53 -10.65 -1.93
C ILE A 72 14.14 -10.18 -3.27
N ALA A 73 13.36 -9.47 -4.10
CA ALA A 73 13.86 -8.92 -5.36
C ALA A 73 15.03 -7.94 -5.14
N TYR A 74 14.97 -7.10 -4.10
CA TYR A 74 16.05 -6.17 -3.75
C TYR A 74 17.33 -6.89 -3.33
N ILE A 75 17.23 -7.93 -2.50
CA ILE A 75 18.37 -8.75 -2.05
C ILE A 75 19.02 -9.47 -3.25
N ILE A 76 18.20 -10.02 -4.15
CA ILE A 76 18.67 -10.70 -5.36
C ILE A 76 19.31 -9.71 -6.34
N ALA A 77 18.83 -8.47 -6.40
CA ALA A 77 19.31 -7.43 -7.32
C ALA A 77 20.69 -6.83 -6.94
N ARG A 78 21.44 -7.40 -5.98
CA ARG A 78 22.72 -6.86 -5.49
C ARG A 78 23.73 -6.49 -6.59
N ARG A 79 23.77 -7.25 -7.69
CA ARG A 79 24.71 -7.07 -8.82
C ARG A 79 24.13 -6.27 -10.00
N ARG A 80 22.93 -5.71 -9.89
CA ARG A 80 22.29 -4.92 -10.95
C ARG A 80 22.63 -3.43 -10.84
N VAL A 81 22.27 -2.68 -11.90
CA VAL A 81 22.45 -1.22 -12.01
C VAL A 81 21.90 -0.51 -10.78
N LEU A 82 22.64 0.50 -10.30
CA LEU A 82 22.33 1.22 -9.06
C LEU A 82 20.95 1.89 -9.08
N ILE A 83 20.54 2.44 -10.22
CA ILE A 83 19.24 3.12 -10.39
C ILE A 83 18.09 2.15 -10.10
N PHE A 84 18.15 0.96 -10.70
CA PHE A 84 17.17 -0.11 -10.48
C PHE A 84 17.07 -0.49 -8.98
N ARG A 85 18.20 -0.61 -8.29
CA ARG A 85 18.23 -0.91 -6.84
C ARG A 85 17.62 0.21 -6.00
N LYS A 86 17.88 1.47 -6.34
CA LYS A 86 17.28 2.63 -5.65
C LYS A 86 15.76 2.62 -5.78
N ARG A 87 15.22 2.29 -6.96
CA ARG A 87 13.76 2.18 -7.16
C ARG A 87 13.13 1.09 -6.30
N LEU A 88 13.75 -0.09 -6.23
CA LEU A 88 13.29 -1.14 -5.34
C LEU A 88 13.34 -0.73 -3.87
N LEU A 89 14.40 -0.03 -3.46
CA LEU A 89 14.51 0.49 -2.09
C LEU A 89 13.42 1.54 -1.80
N TYR A 90 13.18 2.48 -2.69
CA TYR A 90 12.10 3.46 -2.53
C TYR A 90 10.73 2.80 -2.47
N ALA A 91 10.47 1.79 -3.31
CA ALA A 91 9.25 1.03 -3.24
C ALA A 91 9.07 0.35 -1.87
N ILE A 92 10.14 -0.25 -1.31
CA ILE A 92 10.10 -0.84 0.04
C ILE A 92 9.79 0.21 1.10
N LEU A 93 10.52 1.33 1.11
CA LEU A 93 10.37 2.38 2.13
C LEU A 93 8.98 3.02 2.09
N LEU A 94 8.46 3.30 0.90
CA LEU A 94 7.14 3.88 0.71
C LEU A 94 6.02 2.89 1.07
N GLN A 95 6.21 1.61 0.75
CA GLN A 95 5.24 0.58 1.13
C GLN A 95 5.22 0.36 2.64
N GLU A 96 6.38 0.36 3.28
CA GLU A 96 6.49 0.28 4.74
C GLU A 96 5.83 1.50 5.42
N LEU A 97 6.07 2.71 4.90
CA LEU A 97 5.39 3.90 5.38
C LEU A 97 3.85 3.77 5.27
N SER A 98 3.36 3.29 4.12
CA SER A 98 1.93 3.02 3.90
C SER A 98 1.38 1.98 4.89
N PHE A 99 2.17 0.94 5.18
CA PHE A 99 1.82 -0.10 6.15
C PHE A 99 1.77 0.43 7.58
N ILE A 100 2.79 1.18 8.02
CA ILE A 100 2.83 1.81 9.36
C ILE A 100 1.61 2.74 9.54
N ILE A 101 1.30 3.56 8.54
CA ILE A 101 0.11 4.41 8.58
C ILE A 101 -1.17 3.57 8.66
N THR A 102 -1.26 2.46 7.92
CA THR A 102 -2.41 1.54 8.01
C THR A 102 -2.56 0.98 9.42
N VAL A 103 -1.47 0.47 10.02
CA VAL A 103 -1.50 -0.04 11.41
C VAL A 103 -1.88 1.07 12.39
N TYR A 104 -1.35 2.28 12.20
CA TYR A 104 -1.71 3.43 13.04
C TYR A 104 -3.17 3.81 12.90
N ILE A 105 -3.72 3.85 11.69
CA ILE A 105 -5.14 4.10 11.42
C ILE A 105 -5.97 3.01 12.09
N VAL A 106 -5.68 1.73 11.84
CA VAL A 106 -6.44 0.62 12.40
C VAL A 106 -6.40 0.64 13.93
N LYS A 107 -5.22 0.84 14.55
CA LYS A 107 -5.11 0.97 16.01
C LYS A 107 -5.73 2.25 16.57
N GLY A 108 -5.75 3.32 15.78
CA GLY A 108 -6.33 4.61 16.15
C GLY A 108 -7.85 4.65 16.02
N ILE A 109 -8.42 3.81 15.15
CA ILE A 109 -9.86 3.51 15.03
C ILE A 109 -10.27 2.44 16.02
N ASP A 110 -9.37 1.53 16.41
CA ASP A 110 -9.47 0.58 17.54
C ASP A 110 -9.44 1.32 18.89
N MET A 111 -10.25 2.36 19.01
CA MET A 111 -10.68 2.85 20.30
C MET A 111 -11.38 1.65 20.96
N LYS A 112 -10.93 1.21 22.14
CA LYS A 112 -11.56 0.16 23.00
C LYS A 112 -13.05 0.42 23.40
N THR A 113 -13.67 1.36 22.71
CA THR A 113 -14.88 2.12 22.92
C THR A 113 -15.36 2.49 21.51
N ALA A 114 -15.65 1.53 20.63
CA ALA A 114 -16.49 1.76 19.44
C ALA A 114 -17.93 2.10 19.88
N PHE A 115 -18.07 3.01 20.86
CA PHE A 115 -19.24 3.49 21.57
C PHE A 115 -19.72 2.71 22.78
N THR A 116 -19.05 2.91 23.92
CA THR A 116 -19.70 2.69 25.23
C THR A 116 -20.51 3.92 25.66
N ASP A 117 -20.26 5.11 25.08
CA ASP A 117 -21.19 6.26 25.03
C ASP A 117 -20.73 7.27 23.94
N ILE A 118 -21.42 7.33 22.78
CA ILE A 118 -21.11 8.28 21.68
C ILE A 118 -21.01 9.72 22.17
N SER A 119 -21.88 10.08 23.13
CA SER A 119 -22.04 11.45 23.60
C SER A 119 -20.76 12.02 24.23
N GLN A 120 -19.98 11.17 24.91
CA GLN A 120 -18.75 11.58 25.59
C GLN A 120 -17.60 11.94 24.63
N TYR A 121 -17.67 11.45 23.38
CA TYR A 121 -16.60 11.61 22.40
C TYR A 121 -16.99 12.49 21.21
N ALA A 122 -18.19 13.07 21.20
CA ALA A 122 -18.73 13.87 20.09
C ALA A 122 -17.77 14.99 19.63
N ASN A 123 -17.06 15.62 20.57
CA ASN A 123 -16.13 16.72 20.29
C ASN A 123 -14.81 16.26 19.63
N LEU A 124 -14.44 14.98 19.79
CA LEU A 124 -13.19 14.41 19.26
C LEU A 124 -13.38 13.80 17.85
N ILE A 125 -14.62 13.46 17.48
CA ILE A 125 -14.97 12.84 16.19
C ILE A 125 -14.51 13.68 14.99
N PRO A 126 -14.72 15.02 14.93
CA PRO A 126 -14.30 15.82 13.78
C PRO A 126 -12.78 15.79 13.58
N HIS A 127 -12.01 15.89 14.67
CA HIS A 127 -10.55 15.87 14.60
C HIS A 127 -10.02 14.50 14.17
N LYS A 128 -10.57 13.41 14.72
CA LYS A 128 -10.20 12.04 14.34
C LYS A 128 -10.56 11.73 12.89
N THR A 129 -11.70 12.23 12.43
CA THR A 129 -12.13 12.13 11.02
C THR A 129 -11.17 12.86 10.10
N MET A 130 -10.77 14.09 10.45
CA MET A 130 -9.81 14.86 9.66
C MET A 130 -8.45 14.16 9.61
N LEU A 131 -7.98 13.65 10.75
CA LEU A 131 -6.74 12.88 10.84
C LEU A 131 -6.81 11.60 10.00
N PHE A 132 -7.92 10.85 10.05
CA PHE A 132 -8.13 9.65 9.24
C PHE A 132 -8.05 9.97 7.74
N ASN A 133 -8.72 11.03 7.29
CA ASN A 133 -8.71 11.41 5.87
C ASN A 133 -7.32 11.86 5.42
N PHE A 134 -6.65 12.69 6.22
CA PHE A 134 -5.29 13.13 5.94
C PHE A 134 -4.32 11.94 5.83
N LEU A 135 -4.33 11.05 6.83
CA LEU A 135 -3.48 9.86 6.82
C LEU A 135 -3.84 8.91 5.68
N SER A 136 -5.12 8.80 5.31
CA SER A 136 -5.55 8.01 4.15
C SER A 136 -4.98 8.56 2.84
N ILE A 137 -4.97 9.88 2.66
CA ILE A 137 -4.33 10.52 1.49
C ILE A 137 -2.83 10.21 1.47
N VAL A 138 -2.12 10.42 2.58
CA VAL A 138 -0.68 10.12 2.67
C VAL A 138 -0.41 8.65 2.35
N ARG A 139 -1.22 7.74 2.89
CA ARG A 139 -1.12 6.29 2.66
C ARG A 139 -1.34 5.91 1.19
N ILE A 140 -2.33 6.51 0.53
CA ILE A 140 -2.62 6.33 -0.91
C ILE A 140 -1.43 6.81 -1.74
N LEU A 141 -0.93 8.02 -1.45
CA LEU A 141 0.21 8.60 -2.17
C LEU A 141 1.47 7.75 -2.00
N ALA A 142 1.75 7.27 -0.77
CA ALA A 142 2.88 6.40 -0.50
C ALA A 142 2.79 5.08 -1.28
N SER A 143 1.66 4.37 -1.20
CA SER A 143 1.48 3.10 -1.91
C SER A 143 1.44 3.26 -3.44
N GLY A 144 0.79 4.31 -3.94
CA GLY A 144 0.78 4.64 -5.36
C GLY A 144 2.17 4.96 -5.90
N THR A 145 2.98 5.72 -5.14
CA THR A 145 4.36 6.04 -5.50
C THR A 145 5.24 4.79 -5.46
N ALA A 146 5.07 3.91 -4.46
CA ALA A 146 5.76 2.62 -4.39
C ALA A 146 5.49 1.76 -5.63
N MET A 147 4.22 1.71 -6.07
CA MET A 147 3.81 1.01 -7.27
C MET A 147 4.45 1.60 -8.54
N ILE A 148 4.52 2.93 -8.66
CA ILE A 148 5.21 3.61 -9.78
C ILE A 148 6.70 3.23 -9.79
N CYS A 149 7.38 3.26 -8.64
CA CYS A 149 8.78 2.87 -8.54
C CYS A 149 9.02 1.42 -8.99
N LEU A 150 8.15 0.49 -8.59
CA LEU A 150 8.20 -0.91 -9.01
C LEU A 150 7.95 -1.10 -10.50
N PHE A 151 6.96 -0.39 -11.05
CA PHE A 151 6.66 -0.44 -12.47
C PHE A 151 7.85 0.08 -13.30
N GLN A 152 8.44 1.21 -12.90
CA GLN A 152 9.63 1.76 -13.54
C GLN A 152 10.83 0.81 -13.43
N ALA A 153 11.03 0.17 -12.28
CA ALA A 153 12.07 -0.85 -12.12
C ALA A 153 11.85 -2.04 -13.09
N ASN A 154 10.60 -2.49 -13.24
CA ASN A 154 10.27 -3.56 -14.17
C ASN A 154 10.55 -3.19 -15.64
N LEU A 155 10.25 -1.96 -16.05
CA LEU A 155 10.59 -1.44 -17.38
C LEU A 155 12.10 -1.39 -17.63
N GLU A 156 12.87 -0.90 -16.65
CA GLU A 156 14.35 -0.85 -16.73
C GLU A 156 14.94 -2.27 -16.86
N ASN A 157 14.43 -3.23 -16.09
CA ASN A 157 14.83 -4.63 -16.21
C ASN A 157 14.50 -5.20 -17.61
N ALA A 158 13.38 -4.83 -18.22
CA ALA A 158 13.05 -5.25 -19.58
C ALA A 158 13.99 -4.64 -20.63
N ALA A 159 14.38 -3.37 -20.47
CA ALA A 159 15.33 -2.69 -21.34
C ALA A 159 16.74 -3.29 -21.24
N ASP A 160 17.23 -3.53 -20.02
CA ASP A 160 18.55 -4.16 -19.76
C ASP A 160 18.67 -5.54 -20.43
N ASN A 161 17.63 -6.37 -20.32
CA ASN A 161 17.65 -7.70 -20.93
C ASN A 161 17.72 -7.62 -22.47
N LYS A 162 17.00 -6.69 -23.10
CA LYS A 162 17.07 -6.47 -24.56
C LYS A 162 18.45 -6.00 -25.03
N LEU A 163 19.13 -5.17 -24.22
CA LEU A 163 20.49 -4.71 -24.53
C LEU A 163 21.52 -5.84 -24.42
N GLN A 164 21.35 -6.74 -23.45
CA GLN A 164 22.22 -7.92 -23.30
C GLN A 164 22.01 -8.93 -24.44
N GLU A 165 20.77 -9.14 -24.90
CA GLU A 165 20.46 -9.99 -26.06
C GLU A 165 21.03 -9.44 -27.39
N ARG A 166 21.22 -8.12 -27.49
CA ARG A 166 21.80 -7.44 -28.68
C ARG A 166 23.33 -7.41 -28.72
N LYS A 167 24.04 -7.82 -27.66
CA LYS A 167 25.51 -7.92 -27.64
C LYS A 167 26.02 -9.37 -27.70
N PRO A 168 25.57 -10.25 -28.63
CA PRO A 168 26.01 -11.64 -28.57
C PRO A 168 27.46 -11.87 -29.03
N TYR A 169 28.12 -10.96 -29.76
CA TYR A 169 29.50 -11.16 -30.20
C TYR A 169 30.29 -9.84 -30.31
N SER A 170 31.11 -9.56 -29.31
CA SER A 170 32.34 -8.78 -29.48
C SER A 170 33.40 -9.45 -28.62
N LEU A 171 33.99 -10.51 -29.18
CA LEU A 171 35.27 -11.06 -28.75
C LEU A 171 36.38 -10.05 -29.05
#